data_AF-A0A7C5WM18-F1
#
_entry.id   AF-A0A7C5WM18-F1
#
_cell.length_a   1.000
_cell.length_b   1.000
_cell.length_c   1.000
_cell.angle_alpha   90.00
_cell.angle_beta   90.00
_cell.angle_gamma   90.00
#
_symmetry.space_group_name_H-M   'P 1'
#
loop_
_entity.id
_entity.type
_entity.pdbx_description
1 polymer ?
#
loop_
_entity_poly.entity_id
_entity_poly.type
_entity_poly.pdbx_seq_one_letter_code
_entity_poly.pdbx_strand_id
1 'polypeptide(L)' 'MNTLVQVLGALPLFSRLSPEELAELATLGGVQRYAKNQVIFNEGEPGLGFHVVLEGRVKVFKSSA' A
#
# COMPACT_ATOMS: atom_id res chain seq x y z
N MET A 1 13.93 10.89 3.42
CA MET A 1 12.95 10.49 2.39
C MET A 1 13.22 9.03 2.09
N ASN A 2 12.31 8.12 2.42
CA ASN A 2 12.51 6.70 2.13
C ASN A 2 12.08 6.42 0.68
N THR A 3 12.83 5.61 -0.05
CA THR A 3 12.43 5.16 -1.38
C THR A 3 11.37 4.07 -1.27
N LEU A 4 10.58 3.86 -2.34
CA LEU A 4 9.57 2.80 -2.36
C LEU A 4 10.20 1.41 -2.13
N VAL A 5 11.41 1.18 -2.64
CA VAL A 5 12.20 -0.04 -2.41
C VAL A 5 12.49 -0.27 -0.93
N GLN A 6 12.89 0.77 -0.19
CA GLN A 6 13.15 0.69 1.25
C GLN A 6 11.89 0.37 2.05
N VAL A 7 10.75 0.94 1.65
CA VAL A 7 9.46 0.64 2.28
C VAL A 7 9.10 -0.82 2.03
N LEU A 8 9.17 -1.28 0.78
CA LEU A 8 8.80 -2.65 0.41
C LEU A 8 9.68 -3.67 1.14
N GLY A 9 11.00 -3.45 1.21
CA GLY A 9 11.92 -4.33 1.93
C GLY A 9 11.69 -4.40 3.45
N ALA A 10 11.04 -3.39 4.04
CA ALA A 10 10.68 -3.40 5.46
C ALA A 10 9.39 -4.18 5.75
N LEU A 11 8.60 -4.51 4.72
CA LEU A 11 7.35 -5.25 4.89
C LEU A 11 7.65 -6.76 5.02
N PRO A 12 7.14 -7.43 6.07
CA PRO A 12 7.33 -8.87 6.23
C PRO A 12 6.89 -9.68 5.01
N LEU A 13 5.86 -9.21 4.30
CA LEU A 13 5.32 -9.82 3.08
C LEU A 13 6.38 -9.96 1.97
N PHE A 14 7.34 -9.04 1.89
CA PHE A 14 8.38 -9.01 0.86
C PHE A 14 9.78 -9.32 1.40
N SER A 15 9.87 -9.82 2.65
CA SER A 15 11.15 -10.10 3.33
C SER A 15 12.06 -11.11 2.63
N ARG A 16 11.53 -11.90 1.69
CA ARG A 16 12.27 -12.91 0.92
C ARG A 16 12.69 -12.44 -0.47
N LEU A 17 12.28 -11.25 -0.88
CA LEU A 17 12.66 -10.69 -2.17
C LEU A 17 14.07 -10.09 -2.08
N SER A 18 14.87 -10.36 -3.11
CA SER A 18 16.16 -9.73 -3.32
C SER A 18 16.01 -8.22 -3.59
N PRO A 19 17.10 -7.43 -3.44
CA PRO A 19 17.06 -6.01 -3.77
C PRO A 19 16.62 -5.71 -5.21
N GLU A 20 16.95 -6.59 -6.16
CA GLU A 20 16.60 -6.46 -7.58
C GLU A 20 15.10 -6.70 -7.80
N GLU A 21 14.53 -7.76 -7.20
CA GLU A 21 13.09 -8.04 -7.23
C GLU A 21 12.28 -6.94 -6.54
N LEU A 22 12.80 -6.38 -5.44
CA LEU A 22 12.17 -5.22 -4.78
C LEU A 22 12.19 -3.97 -5.67
N ALA A 23 13.26 -3.76 -6.42
CA ALA A 23 13.36 -2.66 -7.38
C ALA A 23 12.36 -2.84 -8.52
N GLU A 24 12.22 -4.05 -9.07
CA GLU A 24 11.23 -4.37 -10.09
C GLU A 24 9.80 -4.18 -9.56
N LEU A 25 9.49 -4.71 -8.37
CA LEU A 25 8.19 -4.53 -7.73
C LEU A 25 7.87 -3.05 -7.49
N ALA A 26 8.86 -2.25 -7.11
CA ALA A 26 8.68 -0.80 -6.93
C ALA A 26 8.29 -0.09 -8.24
N THR A 27 8.61 -0.64 -9.41
CA THR A 27 8.18 -0.06 -10.70
C THR A 27 6.69 -0.29 -10.99
N LEU A 28 6.08 -1.31 -10.38
CA LEU A 28 4.66 -1.64 -10.55
C LEU A 28 3.75 -0.76 -9.67
N GLY A 29 4.32 -0.14 -8.64
CA GLY A 29 3.61 0.66 -7.66
C GLY A 29 3.79 2.16 -7.84
N GLY A 30 2.95 2.94 -7.14
CA GLY A 30 3.06 4.39 -7.09
C GLY A 30 2.57 4.95 -5.77
N VAL A 31 3.05 6.14 -5.41
CA VAL A 31 2.59 6.84 -4.21
C VAL A 31 1.28 7.56 -4.52
N GLN A 32 0.22 7.18 -3.81
CA GLN A 32 -1.08 7.85 -3.85
C GLN A 32 -1.26 8.70 -2.59
N ARG A 33 -1.83 9.90 -2.75
CA ARG A 33 -2.13 10.81 -1.63
C ARG A 33 -3.64 10.92 -1.45
N TYR A 34 -4.08 10.84 -0.20
CA TYR A 34 -5.48 10.94 0.17
C TYR A 34 -5.66 12.08 1.18
N ALA A 35 -6.74 12.85 1.01
CA ALA A 35 -7.15 13.84 2.00
C ALA A 35 -7.77 13.17 3.23
N LYS A 36 -7.85 13.90 4.35
CA LYS A 36 -8.56 13.44 5.54
C LYS A 36 -10.01 13.06 5.17
N ASN A 37 -10.45 11.89 5.64
CA ASN A 37 -11.77 11.31 5.38
C ASN A 37 -12.06 10.93 3.91
N GLN A 38 -11.07 11.00 3.01
CA GLN A 38 -11.24 10.49 1.65
C GLN A 38 -11.32 8.96 1.68
N VAL A 39 -12.31 8.41 0.97
CA VAL A 39 -12.46 6.96 0.80
C VAL A 39 -11.39 6.45 -0.16
N ILE A 40 -10.72 5.35 0.21
CA ILE A 40 -9.71 4.69 -0.63
C ILE A 40 -10.39 3.69 -1.57
N PHE A 41 -11.23 2.80 -1.04
CA PHE A 41 -12.10 1.88 -1.79
C PHE A 41 -13.30 1.45 -0.93
N ASN A 42 -14.35 0.93 -1.57
CA ASN A 42 -15.56 0.43 -0.93
C ASN A 42 -15.66 -1.10 -0.94
N GLU A 43 -16.43 -1.67 0.00
CA GLU A 43 -16.79 -3.09 -0.03
C GLU A 43 -17.57 -3.43 -1.31
N GLY A 44 -17.19 -4.52 -1.98
CA GLY A 44 -17.81 -4.96 -3.23
C GLY A 44 -17.19 -4.38 -4.50
N GLU A 45 -16.31 -3.38 -4.39
CA GLU A 45 -15.52 -2.92 -5.53
C GLU A 45 -14.44 -3.96 -5.91
N PRO A 46 -14.12 -4.13 -7.21
CA PRO A 46 -13.01 -4.97 -7.62
C PRO A 46 -11.71 -4.57 -6.93
N GLY A 47 -10.98 -5.54 -6.40
CA GLY A 47 -9.66 -5.30 -5.82
C GLY A 47 -8.65 -4.90 -6.89
N LEU A 48 -8.41 -3.59 -7.04
CA LEU A 48 -7.50 -3.04 -8.05
C LEU A 48 -6.01 -3.14 -7.66
N GLY A 49 -5.70 -3.54 -6.43
CA GLY A 49 -4.32 -3.74 -5.99
C GLY A 49 -4.13 -3.73 -4.48
N PHE A 50 -2.87 -3.77 -4.08
CA PHE A 50 -2.44 -3.76 -2.68
C PHE A 50 -2.00 -2.35 -2.26
N HIS A 51 -2.40 -1.93 -1.06
CA HIS A 51 -2.06 -0.62 -0.51
C HIS A 51 -1.22 -0.76 0.76
N VAL A 52 -0.20 0.08 0.89
CA VAL A 52 0.65 0.18 2.09
C VAL A 52 0.53 1.60 2.64
N VAL A 53 0.24 1.72 3.93
CA VAL A 53 0.19 3.04 4.59
C VAL A 53 1.62 3.52 4.85
N LEU A 54 2.06 4.53 4.09
CA LEU A 54 3.37 5.15 4.27
C LEU A 54 3.36 6.18 5.41
N GLU A 55 2.27 6.96 5.50
CA GLU A 55 2.08 8.02 6.48
C GLU A 55 0.59 8.17 6.80
N GLY A 56 0.28 8.51 8.05
CA GLY A 56 -1.09 8.74 8.51
C GLY A 56 -1.76 7.50 9.08
N ARG A 57 -3.10 7.51 9.09
CA ARG A 57 -3.93 6.42 9.62
C ARG A 57 -5.12 6.19 8.71
N VAL A 58 -5.45 4.92 8.49
CA VAL A 58 -6.61 4.48 7.73
C VAL A 58 -7.57 3.77 8.68
N LYS A 59 -8.87 4.04 8.53
CA LYS A 59 -9.92 3.29 9.23
C LYS A 59 -10.51 2.28 8.26
N VAL A 60 -10.36 1.00 8.56
CA VAL A 60 -11.08 -0.08 7.88
C VAL A 60 -12.29 -0.41 8.73
N PHE A 61 -13.47 -0.43 8.13
CA PHE A 61 -14.72 -0.75 8.82
C PHE A 61 -15.69 -1.42 7.85
N LYS A 62 -16.58 -2.23 8.42
CA LYS A 62 -17.78 -2.70 7.75
C LYS A 62 -18.97 -2.04 8.42
N SER A 63 -19.93 -1.55 7.64
CA SER A 63 -21.20 -1.11 8.21
C SER A 63 -22.04 -2.35 8.48
N SER A 64 -22.26 -2.66 9.75
CA SER A 64 -23.33 -3.57 10.14
C SER A 64 -24.67 -2.85 9.96
N ALA A 65 -25.68 -3.56 9.49
CA ALA A 65 -27.08 -3.13 9.63
C ALA A 65 -27.56 -3.40 11.06
#